data_AF-A0A7V9LE11-F1
#
_entry.id   AF-A0A7V9LE11-F1
#
_cell.length_a   1.000
_cell.length_b   1.000
_cell.length_c   1.000
_cell.angle_alpha   90.00
_cell.angle_beta   90.00
_cell.angle_gamma   90.00
#
_symmetry.space_group_name_H-M   'P 1'
#
loop_
_entity.id
_entity.type
_entity.pdbx_description
1 polymer ?
#
loop_
_entity_poly.entity_id
_entity_poly.type
_entity_poly.pdbx_seq_one_letter_code
_entity_poly.pdbx_strand_id
1 'polypeptide(L)'
;MAKGVTRSWFRIALARPGESPILVAAEGEHLGAAIAAAEQHLKGSFAIACERATDHIPLGESVGKQHVVALPDDVSATPVFRWPRGVLPRLDAGTQGKQGYTIHPDPKLLVIETQPEAGQVVDVFLGLLERLPSADNLEVRVLDHFENTGQTDVWLTSRVDGRRILAFLDDHDVDLIENGHVELSVYVRAHKATLRLTEHKTVVWLSDDDALRGDIKKWLAELEMPPVDPFVTAAAGPHFHYRAPKSRDRVKLAEHLYRQRLRRVDKVVPRAPDTDG
;
A
#
# COMPACT_ATOMS: atom_id res chain seq x y z
N MET A 1 22.38 -18.76 -18.17
CA MET A 1 21.30 -18.37 -19.09
C MET A 1 20.50 -17.26 -18.43
N ALA A 2 20.38 -16.09 -19.06
CA ALA A 2 19.53 -15.03 -18.53
C ALA A 2 18.06 -15.45 -18.69
N LYS A 3 17.32 -15.55 -17.57
CA LYS A 3 15.87 -15.78 -17.60
C LYS A 3 15.27 -14.57 -18.33
N GLY A 4 14.58 -14.79 -19.46
CA GLY A 4 13.87 -13.72 -20.15
C GLY A 4 12.87 -13.10 -19.18
N VAL A 5 13.01 -11.80 -18.90
CA VAL A 5 12.07 -11.10 -18.03
C VAL A 5 10.84 -10.78 -18.88
N THR A 6 9.71 -11.42 -18.58
CA THR A 6 8.44 -11.10 -19.23
C THR A 6 8.03 -9.70 -18.81
N ARG A 7 8.05 -8.77 -19.77
CA ARG A 7 7.56 -7.42 -19.55
C ARG A 7 6.07 -7.35 -19.84
N SER A 8 5.35 -6.56 -19.04
CA SER A 8 3.92 -6.33 -19.19
C SER A 8 3.65 -4.85 -19.45
N TRP A 9 2.60 -4.59 -20.22
CA TRP A 9 2.13 -3.25 -20.51
C TRP A 9 0.98 -2.87 -19.59
N PHE A 10 1.01 -1.64 -19.10
CA PHE A 10 0.00 -1.07 -18.23
C PHE A 10 -0.48 0.27 -18.79
N ARG A 11 -1.79 0.52 -18.71
CA ARG A 11 -2.38 1.84 -18.93
C ARG A 11 -2.40 2.55 -17.58
N ILE A 12 -1.82 3.73 -17.49
CA ILE A 12 -1.62 4.47 -16.24
C ILE A 12 -2.12 5.88 -16.45
N ALA A 13 -3.10 6.28 -15.64
CA ALA A 13 -3.55 7.66 -15.57
C ALA A 13 -2.59 8.43 -14.66
N LEU A 14 -1.99 9.49 -15.20
CA LEU A 14 -1.07 10.38 -14.51
C LEU A 14 -1.74 11.73 -14.30
N ALA A 15 -1.65 12.28 -13.10
CA ALA A 15 -2.08 13.63 -12.80
C ALA A 15 -0.89 14.54 -12.51
N ARG A 16 -1.03 15.83 -12.79
CA ARG A 16 -0.14 16.91 -12.34
C ARG A 16 -0.96 17.99 -11.63
N PRO A 17 -0.41 18.66 -10.61
CA PRO A 17 -1.11 19.76 -9.97
C PRO A 17 -1.52 20.83 -10.98
N GLY A 18 -2.83 21.15 -11.04
CA GLY A 18 -3.37 22.19 -11.91
C GLY A 18 -3.57 21.81 -13.38
N GLU A 19 -3.39 20.54 -13.74
CA GLU A 19 -3.56 20.06 -15.12
C GLU A 19 -4.55 18.90 -15.21
N SER A 20 -5.13 18.72 -16.40
CA SER A 20 -5.94 17.53 -16.70
C SER A 20 -5.09 16.27 -16.66
N PRO A 21 -5.57 15.17 -16.05
CA PRO A 21 -4.86 13.90 -16.10
C PRO A 21 -4.68 13.40 -17.54
N ILE A 22 -3.56 12.73 -17.80
CA ILE A 22 -3.29 12.10 -19.08
C ILE A 22 -3.20 10.59 -18.93
N LEU A 23 -3.52 9.86 -20.00
CA LEU A 23 -3.34 8.41 -20.03
C LEU A 23 -2.05 8.07 -20.78
N VAL A 24 -1.23 7.20 -20.19
CA VAL A 24 -0.04 6.64 -20.85
C VAL A 24 -0.05 5.12 -20.79
N ALA A 25 0.51 4.48 -21.82
CA ALA A 25 0.93 3.09 -21.77
C ALA A 25 2.39 3.04 -21.34
N ALA A 26 2.69 2.27 -20.30
CA ALA A 26 4.06 2.07 -19.82
C ALA A 26 4.36 0.58 -19.68
N GLU A 27 5.55 0.20 -20.14
CA GLU A 27 6.08 -1.14 -19.96
C GLU A 27 6.85 -1.27 -18.64
N GLY A 28 6.69 -2.40 -17.95
CA GLY A 28 7.50 -2.73 -16.78
C GLY A 28 7.57 -4.23 -16.51
N GLU A 29 8.60 -4.64 -15.75
CA GLU A 29 8.70 -6.02 -15.23
C GLU A 29 7.56 -6.32 -14.24
N HIS A 30 7.04 -5.28 -13.58
CA HIS A 30 5.86 -5.28 -12.73
C HIS A 30 5.23 -3.88 -12.73
N LEU A 31 4.01 -3.76 -12.20
CA LEU A 31 3.24 -2.50 -12.20
C LEU A 31 4.03 -1.34 -11.57
N GLY A 32 4.68 -1.55 -10.42
CA GLY A 32 5.50 -0.50 -9.80
C GLY A 32 6.62 0.04 -10.70
N ALA A 33 7.29 -0.83 -11.47
CA ALA A 33 8.32 -0.40 -12.42
C ALA A 33 7.72 0.40 -13.58
N ALA A 34 6.54 0.00 -14.08
CA ALA A 34 5.81 0.74 -15.11
C ALA A 34 5.35 2.12 -14.62
N ILE A 35 4.83 2.22 -13.39
CA ILE A 35 4.47 3.50 -12.75
C ILE A 35 5.67 4.42 -12.67
N ALA A 36 6.82 3.94 -12.19
CA ALA A 36 8.01 4.79 -12.10
C ALA A 36 8.52 5.24 -13.47
N ALA A 37 8.45 4.39 -14.50
CA ALA A 37 8.77 4.80 -15.86
C ALA A 37 7.82 5.90 -16.36
N ALA A 38 6.51 5.74 -16.11
CA ALA A 38 5.48 6.71 -16.46
C ALA A 38 5.69 8.07 -15.76
N GLU A 39 5.90 8.07 -14.44
CA GLU A 39 6.16 9.28 -13.64
C GLU A 39 7.49 9.95 -14.03
N GLN A 40 8.50 9.18 -14.42
CA GLN A 40 9.78 9.73 -14.90
C GLN A 40 9.64 10.38 -16.29
N HIS A 41 8.80 9.81 -17.16
CA HIS A 41 8.50 10.36 -18.49
C HIS A 41 7.80 11.72 -18.38
N LEU A 42 6.83 11.84 -17.46
CA LEU A 42 6.14 13.09 -17.16
C LEU A 42 6.53 13.63 -15.78
N LYS A 43 7.67 14.32 -15.69
CA LYS A 43 8.17 14.86 -14.41
C LYS A 43 7.13 15.72 -13.68
N GLY A 44 7.05 15.52 -12.37
CA GLY A 44 6.10 16.21 -11.49
C GLY A 44 4.69 15.60 -11.51
N SER A 45 4.47 14.52 -12.27
CA SER A 45 3.24 13.75 -12.23
C SER A 45 3.27 12.64 -11.18
N PHE A 46 2.10 12.09 -10.90
CA PHE A 46 1.91 10.90 -10.10
C PHE A 46 0.75 10.05 -10.65
N ALA A 47 0.85 8.74 -10.46
CA ALA A 47 -0.22 7.82 -10.85
C ALA A 47 -1.46 7.97 -9.95
N ILE A 48 -2.64 7.97 -10.57
CA ILE A 48 -3.94 8.07 -9.88
C ILE A 48 -4.84 6.85 -10.09
N ALA A 49 -4.63 6.12 -11.19
CA ALA A 49 -5.32 4.88 -11.49
C ALA A 49 -4.55 4.10 -12.56
N CYS A 50 -4.78 2.80 -12.66
CA CYS A 50 -4.12 1.97 -13.67
C CYS A 50 -4.96 0.77 -14.10
N GLU A 51 -4.57 0.13 -15.20
CA GLU A 51 -5.00 -1.23 -15.51
C GLU A 51 -3.95 -1.96 -16.35
N ARG A 52 -4.08 -3.28 -16.46
CA ARG A 52 -3.28 -4.06 -17.41
C ARG A 52 -3.78 -3.77 -18.83
N ALA A 53 -2.86 -3.49 -19.75
CA ALA A 53 -3.24 -3.35 -21.15
C ALA A 53 -3.69 -4.71 -21.70
N THR A 54 -4.90 -4.78 -22.23
CA THR A 54 -5.44 -5.96 -22.93
C THR A 54 -5.18 -5.93 -24.43
N ASP A 55 -4.91 -4.74 -24.97
CA ASP A 55 -4.87 -4.48 -26.40
C ASP A 55 -3.43 -4.28 -26.91
N HIS A 56 -3.26 -4.26 -28.23
CA HIS A 56 -1.99 -3.91 -28.86
C HIS A 56 -1.64 -2.44 -28.57
N ILE A 57 -0.60 -2.21 -27.77
CA ILE A 57 -0.03 -0.87 -27.62
C ILE A 57 0.59 -0.46 -28.97
N PRO A 58 0.22 0.70 -29.55
CA PRO A 58 0.77 1.14 -30.83
C PRO A 58 2.24 1.54 -30.64
N LEU A 59 3.15 0.60 -30.86
CA LEU A 59 4.58 0.86 -30.88
C LEU A 59 4.93 1.43 -32.26
N GLY A 60 5.29 2.72 -32.31
CA GLY A 60 5.94 3.28 -33.50
C GLY A 60 7.29 2.61 -33.77
N GLU A 61 7.80 2.71 -35.00
CA GLU A 61 9.00 2.02 -35.49
C GLU A 61 10.31 2.33 -34.72
N SER A 62 10.30 3.30 -33.79
CA SER A 62 11.46 3.61 -32.96
C SER A 62 11.03 4.12 -31.58
N VAL A 63 10.79 3.19 -30.66
CA VAL A 63 10.67 3.50 -29.23
C VAL A 63 11.95 3.04 -28.52
N GLY A 64 12.62 3.99 -27.85
CA GLY A 64 13.89 3.76 -27.14
C GLY A 64 13.75 2.84 -25.91
N LYS A 65 14.80 2.79 -25.08
CA LYS A 65 15.00 1.79 -24.00
C LYS A 65 13.95 1.77 -22.87
N GLN A 66 13.06 2.76 -22.78
CA GLN A 66 11.89 2.74 -21.89
C GLN A 66 10.67 3.14 -22.71
N HIS A 67 9.70 2.23 -22.79
CA HIS A 67 8.54 2.41 -23.64
C HIS A 67 7.40 3.02 -22.82
N VAL A 68 7.33 4.35 -22.83
CA VAL A 68 6.15 5.10 -22.38
C VAL A 68 5.55 5.80 -23.60
N VAL A 69 4.26 5.58 -23.83
CA VAL A 69 3.53 6.13 -24.98
C VAL A 69 2.29 6.83 -24.47
N ALA A 70 2.09 8.10 -24.84
CA ALA A 70 0.85 8.81 -24.55
C ALA A 70 -0.30 8.17 -25.34
N LEU A 71 -1.43 7.93 -24.68
CA LEU A 71 -2.63 7.39 -25.30
C LEU A 71 -3.62 8.54 -25.60
N PRO A 72 -4.41 8.43 -26.68
CA PRO A 72 -5.35 9.47 -27.07
C PRO A 72 -6.62 9.50 -26.21
N ASP A 73 -6.83 8.51 -25.34
CA ASP A 73 -8.02 8.39 -24.52
C ASP A 73 -8.04 9.46 -23.42
N ASP A 74 -9.20 10.10 -23.27
CA ASP A 74 -9.42 11.01 -22.14
C ASP A 74 -9.54 10.22 -20.84
N VAL A 75 -8.83 10.68 -19.81
CA VAL A 75 -9.08 10.25 -18.44
C VAL A 75 -10.23 11.11 -17.92
N SER A 76 -11.36 10.48 -17.58
CA SER A 76 -12.47 11.19 -16.93
C SER A 76 -11.94 11.98 -15.74
N ALA A 77 -12.44 13.20 -15.54
CA ALA A 77 -11.92 14.13 -14.52
C ALA A 77 -12.13 13.56 -13.10
N THR A 78 -11.18 12.75 -12.65
CA THR A 78 -11.15 12.20 -11.30
C THR A 78 -10.57 13.26 -10.38
N PRO A 79 -11.18 13.55 -9.20
CA PRO A 79 -10.50 14.35 -8.19
C PRO A 79 -9.15 13.71 -7.88
N VAL A 80 -8.13 14.54 -7.80
CA VAL A 80 -6.74 14.09 -7.78
C VAL A 80 -6.33 13.76 -6.34
N PHE A 81 -6.88 12.68 -5.78
CA PHE A 81 -6.35 12.11 -4.55
C PHE A 81 -5.07 11.33 -4.88
N ARG A 82 -3.98 11.64 -4.17
CA ARG A 82 -2.71 10.95 -4.36
C ARG A 82 -2.66 9.68 -3.52
N TRP A 83 -3.06 8.56 -4.10
CA TRP A 83 -3.06 7.26 -3.44
C TRP A 83 -1.66 6.86 -2.93
N PRO A 84 -1.57 6.35 -1.69
CA PRO A 84 -0.38 5.70 -1.18
C PRO A 84 0.31 4.74 -2.14
N ARG A 85 1.64 4.76 -2.14
CA ARG A 85 2.41 3.76 -2.87
C ARG A 85 2.05 2.36 -2.39
N GLY A 86 1.82 1.50 -3.37
CA GLY A 86 1.48 0.10 -3.18
C GLY A 86 0.03 -0.23 -3.54
N VAL A 87 -0.84 0.77 -3.67
CA VAL A 87 -2.23 0.57 -4.10
C VAL A 87 -2.66 1.63 -5.10
N LEU A 88 -3.34 1.21 -6.16
CA LEU A 88 -3.98 2.13 -7.12
C LEU A 88 -5.34 1.60 -7.55
N PRO A 89 -6.39 2.43 -7.59
CA PRO A 89 -7.65 2.05 -8.21
C PRO A 89 -7.49 1.66 -9.68
N ARG A 90 -8.43 0.85 -10.18
CA ARG A 90 -8.57 0.60 -11.60
C ARG A 90 -9.07 1.85 -12.32
N LEU A 91 -8.69 2.04 -13.60
CA LEU A 91 -9.12 3.19 -14.41
C LEU A 91 -10.64 3.41 -14.44
N ASP A 92 -11.44 2.36 -14.39
CA ASP A 92 -12.92 2.39 -14.45
C ASP A 92 -13.59 2.42 -13.07
N ALA A 93 -12.84 2.36 -11.97
CA ALA A 93 -13.42 2.21 -10.63
C ALA A 93 -14.12 3.47 -10.10
N GLY A 94 -13.73 4.66 -10.57
CA GLY A 94 -14.31 5.93 -10.13
C GLY A 94 -14.06 6.26 -8.65
N THR A 95 -13.14 5.55 -7.98
CA THR A 95 -12.88 5.70 -6.54
C THR A 95 -12.28 7.07 -6.21
N GLN A 96 -12.98 7.84 -5.38
CA GLN A 96 -12.53 9.14 -4.89
C GLN A 96 -12.01 9.00 -3.46
N GLY A 97 -10.69 8.96 -3.31
CA GLY A 97 -10.06 8.94 -1.98
C GLY A 97 -10.21 10.28 -1.27
N LYS A 98 -10.17 10.24 0.06
CA LYS A 98 -10.12 11.44 0.90
C LYS A 98 -9.22 11.18 2.09
N GLN A 99 -8.33 12.12 2.37
CA GLN A 99 -7.48 12.08 3.54
C GLN A 99 -8.30 12.27 4.81
N GLY A 100 -8.02 11.46 5.83
CA GLY A 100 -8.60 11.62 7.16
C GLY A 100 -8.77 10.29 7.87
N TYR A 101 -9.53 10.30 8.96
CA TYR A 101 -9.89 9.09 9.68
C TYR A 101 -11.39 8.97 9.93
N THR A 102 -11.84 7.75 10.17
CA THR A 102 -13.18 7.46 10.68
C THR A 102 -13.09 6.51 11.87
N ILE A 103 -14.18 6.41 12.61
CA ILE A 103 -14.35 5.43 13.70
C ILE A 103 -15.47 4.51 13.28
N HIS A 104 -15.16 3.22 13.12
CA HIS A 104 -16.18 2.25 12.72
C HIS A 104 -17.00 1.82 13.93
N PRO A 105 -18.33 1.68 13.77
CA PRO A 105 -19.15 1.05 14.78
C PRO A 105 -18.83 -0.44 14.87
N ASP A 106 -18.28 -0.88 15.99
CA ASP A 106 -18.12 -2.29 16.34
C ASP A 106 -18.54 -2.51 17.80
N PRO A 107 -19.31 -3.57 18.11
CA PRO A 107 -19.84 -3.78 19.46
C PRO A 107 -18.79 -4.26 20.48
N LYS A 108 -17.59 -4.66 20.03
CA LYS A 108 -16.55 -5.29 20.87
C LYS A 108 -15.22 -4.58 20.79
N LEU A 109 -14.94 -3.88 19.70
CA LEU A 109 -13.65 -3.27 19.43
C LEU A 109 -13.79 -1.77 19.16
N LEU A 110 -12.81 -1.00 19.61
CA LEU A 110 -12.56 0.32 19.07
C LEU A 110 -11.77 0.16 17.77
N VAL A 111 -12.37 0.57 16.64
CA VAL A 111 -11.72 0.54 15.33
C VAL A 111 -11.64 1.97 14.79
N ILE A 112 -10.43 2.50 14.69
CA ILE A 112 -10.15 3.80 14.08
C ILE A 112 -9.33 3.54 12.82
N GLU A 113 -9.89 3.84 11.65
CA GLU A 113 -9.22 3.66 10.36
C GLU A 113 -8.85 5.02 9.77
N THR A 114 -7.61 5.14 9.30
CA THR A 114 -7.02 6.38 8.77
C THR A 114 -6.53 6.15 7.35
N GLN A 115 -6.95 7.02 6.43
CA GLN A 115 -6.50 7.06 5.04
C GLN A 115 -5.53 8.24 4.88
N PRO A 116 -4.21 8.01 4.87
CA PRO A 116 -3.24 9.03 4.49
C PRO A 116 -3.19 9.21 2.96
N GLU A 117 -2.71 10.37 2.50
CA GLU A 117 -2.21 10.52 1.14
C GLU A 117 -0.80 9.93 1.00
N ALA A 118 -0.32 9.76 -0.23
CA ALA A 118 0.96 9.12 -0.50
C ALA A 118 2.17 9.73 0.21
N GLY A 119 2.16 11.05 0.42
CA GLY A 119 3.25 11.73 1.13
C GLY A 119 3.26 11.52 2.64
N GLN A 120 2.19 10.95 3.23
CA GLN A 120 1.98 10.95 4.68
C GLN A 120 1.86 9.55 5.29
N VAL A 121 1.88 8.47 4.50
CA VAL A 121 1.70 7.11 5.03
C VAL A 121 2.75 6.77 6.09
N VAL A 122 4.02 7.07 5.80
CA VAL A 122 5.16 6.83 6.69
C VAL A 122 4.99 7.66 7.96
N ASP A 123 4.77 8.97 7.82
CA ASP A 123 4.64 9.91 8.94
C ASP A 123 3.47 9.54 9.86
N VAL A 124 2.32 9.16 9.29
CA VAL A 124 1.14 8.76 10.08
C VAL A 124 1.41 7.44 10.80
N PHE A 125 1.89 6.42 10.10
CA PHE A 125 2.08 5.10 10.69
C PHE A 125 3.19 5.10 11.74
N LEU A 126 4.37 5.64 11.41
CA LEU A 126 5.51 5.71 12.32
C LEU A 126 5.26 6.74 13.42
N GLY A 127 4.59 7.86 13.13
CA GLY A 127 4.24 8.87 14.11
C GLY A 127 3.27 8.35 15.17
N LEU A 128 2.28 7.54 14.80
CA LEU A 128 1.42 6.86 15.79
C LEU A 128 2.23 5.83 16.58
N LEU A 129 3.05 5.01 15.91
CA LEU A 129 3.90 3.99 16.56
C LEU A 129 4.85 4.59 17.61
N GLU A 130 5.46 5.73 17.32
CA GLU A 130 6.37 6.45 18.24
C GLU A 130 5.70 6.85 19.56
N ARG A 131 4.38 7.10 19.53
CA ARG A 131 3.61 7.56 20.68
C ARG A 131 2.99 6.41 21.49
N LEU A 132 3.12 5.17 21.03
CA LEU A 132 2.55 4.01 21.72
C LEU A 132 3.30 3.72 23.04
N PRO A 133 2.57 3.45 24.14
CA PRO A 133 3.19 3.28 25.46
C PRO A 133 4.02 2.00 25.62
N SER A 134 3.67 0.92 24.91
CA SER A 134 4.35 -0.37 25.03
C SER A 134 4.15 -1.26 23.79
N ALA A 135 4.79 -0.90 22.67
CA ALA A 135 4.87 -1.78 21.50
C ALA A 135 5.73 -3.01 21.82
N ASP A 136 5.23 -4.19 21.41
CA ASP A 136 5.67 -5.47 21.96
C ASP A 136 6.33 -6.40 20.92
N ASN A 137 5.81 -6.39 19.70
CA ASN A 137 6.34 -7.11 18.56
C ASN A 137 5.85 -6.46 17.26
N LEU A 138 6.58 -6.74 16.17
CA LEU A 138 6.16 -6.45 14.81
C LEU A 138 5.84 -7.77 14.11
N GLU A 139 4.67 -7.80 13.48
CA GLU A 139 4.26 -8.78 12.51
C GLU A 139 4.33 -8.19 11.09
N VAL A 140 4.97 -8.92 10.19
CA VAL A 140 5.01 -8.64 8.76
C VAL A 140 4.29 -9.79 8.04
N ARG A 141 3.15 -9.49 7.42
CA ARG A 141 2.41 -10.46 6.60
C ARG A 141 2.73 -10.20 5.13
N VAL A 142 3.24 -11.21 4.44
CA VAL A 142 3.48 -11.20 3.00
C VAL A 142 2.35 -11.97 2.32
N LEU A 143 1.49 -11.26 1.62
CA LEU A 143 0.17 -11.75 1.21
C LEU A 143 0.23 -12.73 0.05
N ASP A 144 -0.80 -13.57 -0.08
CA ASP A 144 -0.91 -14.66 -1.05
C ASP A 144 -0.94 -14.24 -2.52
N HIS A 145 -1.52 -13.08 -2.80
CA HIS A 145 -1.58 -12.50 -4.12
C HIS A 145 -0.25 -11.81 -4.53
N PHE A 146 0.75 -11.72 -3.64
CA PHE A 146 2.10 -11.31 -4.04
C PHE A 146 2.71 -12.36 -4.96
N GLU A 147 2.83 -12.04 -6.24
CA GLU A 147 3.30 -12.97 -7.29
C GLU A 147 2.38 -14.21 -7.43
N ASN A 148 1.13 -14.10 -6.98
CA ASN A 148 0.09 -15.13 -7.07
C ASN A 148 0.52 -16.51 -6.53
N THR A 149 1.22 -16.53 -5.39
CA THR A 149 1.69 -17.79 -4.80
C THR A 149 0.56 -18.59 -4.15
N GLY A 150 -0.57 -17.94 -3.83
CA GLY A 150 -1.66 -18.57 -3.09
C GLY A 150 -1.26 -18.92 -1.65
N GLN A 151 -0.28 -18.22 -1.07
CA GLN A 151 0.18 -18.46 0.30
C GLN A 151 0.54 -17.15 1.01
N THR A 152 -0.03 -16.94 2.19
CA THR A 152 0.38 -15.86 3.10
C THR A 152 1.50 -16.34 4.02
N ASP A 153 2.57 -15.56 4.10
CA ASP A 153 3.68 -15.80 5.03
C ASP A 153 3.65 -14.79 6.17
N VAL A 154 3.73 -15.27 7.40
CA VAL A 154 3.73 -14.42 8.59
C VAL A 154 5.11 -14.46 9.23
N TRP A 155 5.71 -13.27 9.40
CA TRP A 155 7.03 -13.09 10.00
C TRP A 155 6.90 -12.26 11.26
N LEU A 156 7.43 -12.75 12.37
CA LEU A 156 7.37 -12.09 13.67
C LEU A 156 8.77 -11.75 14.17
N THR A 157 8.93 -10.55 14.71
CA THR A 157 10.07 -10.26 15.58
C THR A 157 9.93 -11.05 16.89
N SER A 158 11.05 -11.31 17.58
CA SER A 158 10.97 -11.56 19.03
C SER A 158 10.44 -10.31 19.73
N ARG A 159 10.13 -10.41 21.04
CA ARG A 159 9.75 -9.23 21.81
C ARG A 159 10.81 -8.14 21.67
N VAL A 160 10.36 -6.95 21.34
CA VAL A 160 11.21 -5.82 20.96
C VAL A 160 10.47 -4.53 21.27
N ASP A 161 11.19 -3.52 21.74
CA ASP A 161 10.60 -2.21 22.04
C ASP A 161 10.23 -1.45 20.75
N GLY A 162 9.34 -0.45 20.91
CA GLY A 162 8.88 0.38 19.79
C GLY A 162 10.00 1.12 19.05
N ARG A 163 11.09 1.51 19.73
CA ARG A 163 12.22 2.23 19.09
C ARG A 163 12.94 1.37 18.07
N ARG A 164 13.15 0.09 18.39
CA ARG A 164 13.75 -0.87 17.47
C ARG A 164 12.81 -1.23 16.32
N ILE A 165 11.50 -1.30 16.58
CA ILE A 165 10.50 -1.48 15.51
C ILE A 165 10.54 -0.29 14.55
N LEU A 166 10.54 0.94 15.08
CA LEU A 166 10.62 2.17 14.29
C LEU A 166 11.88 2.18 13.41
N ALA A 167 13.06 1.97 13.99
CA ALA A 167 14.31 1.94 13.24
C ALA A 167 14.30 0.87 12.12
N PHE A 168 13.77 -0.32 12.41
CA PHE A 168 13.64 -1.39 11.42
C PHE A 168 12.69 -1.02 10.26
N LEU A 169 11.56 -0.38 10.57
CA LEU A 169 10.60 0.04 9.55
C LEU A 169 11.11 1.22 8.73
N ASP A 170 11.82 2.16 9.34
CA ASP A 170 12.46 3.31 8.67
C ASP A 170 13.55 2.83 7.69
N ASP A 171 14.41 1.91 8.12
CA ASP A 171 15.48 1.33 7.28
C ASP A 171 14.95 0.50 6.09
N HIS A 172 13.67 0.12 6.11
CA HIS A 172 13.05 -0.84 5.17
C HIS A 172 11.68 -0.40 4.62
N ASP A 173 11.42 0.90 4.64
CA ASP A 173 10.15 1.52 4.24
C ASP A 173 9.69 1.10 2.82
N VAL A 174 10.59 1.08 1.84
CA VAL A 174 10.31 0.70 0.44
C VAL A 174 9.78 -0.73 0.33
N ASP A 175 10.25 -1.65 1.19
CA ASP A 175 9.86 -3.05 1.16
C ASP A 175 8.63 -3.38 2.00
N LEU A 176 8.40 -2.60 3.05
CA LEU A 176 7.42 -2.91 4.08
C LEU A 176 6.22 -1.96 4.04
N ILE A 177 6.47 -0.65 3.95
CA ILE A 177 5.43 0.37 3.97
C ILE A 177 4.90 0.61 2.56
N GLU A 178 5.77 0.85 1.58
CA GLU A 178 5.38 1.15 0.20
C GLU A 178 4.91 -0.08 -0.61
N ASN A 179 4.99 -1.28 -0.04
CA ASN A 179 4.68 -2.53 -0.74
C ASN A 179 3.22 -2.94 -0.50
N GLY A 180 2.38 -2.83 -1.53
CA GLY A 180 0.96 -3.20 -1.52
C GLY A 180 0.65 -4.64 -1.17
N HIS A 181 1.64 -5.51 -1.17
CA HIS A 181 1.48 -6.93 -0.85
C HIS A 181 1.93 -7.29 0.57
N VAL A 182 2.22 -6.27 1.38
CA VAL A 182 2.70 -6.41 2.75
C VAL A 182 1.77 -5.68 3.69
N GLU A 183 1.44 -6.34 4.79
CA GLU A 183 0.79 -5.73 5.95
C GLU A 183 1.74 -5.74 7.13
N LEU A 184 1.64 -4.70 7.96
CA LEU A 184 2.41 -4.56 9.18
C LEU A 184 1.44 -4.49 10.35
N SER A 185 1.70 -5.23 11.41
CA SER A 185 0.94 -5.11 12.66
C SER A 185 1.88 -4.98 13.85
N VAL A 186 1.65 -4.00 14.69
CA VAL A 186 2.38 -3.79 15.94
C VAL A 186 1.43 -3.99 17.10
N TYR A 187 1.72 -4.98 17.93
CA TYR A 187 0.90 -5.27 19.11
C TYR A 187 1.29 -4.37 20.28
N VAL A 188 0.29 -3.87 21.01
CA VAL A 188 0.41 -3.09 22.24
C VAL A 188 -0.28 -3.85 23.36
N ARG A 189 0.51 -4.64 24.09
CA ARG A 189 -0.03 -5.61 25.07
C ARG A 189 -0.84 -4.97 26.18
N ALA A 190 -0.40 -3.83 26.71
CA ALA A 190 -1.03 -3.18 27.86
C ALA A 190 -2.51 -2.83 27.60
N HIS A 191 -2.87 -2.61 26.33
CA HIS A 191 -4.22 -2.23 25.87
C HIS A 191 -4.84 -3.28 24.94
N LYS A 192 -4.22 -4.46 24.87
CA LYS A 192 -4.47 -5.54 23.91
C LYS A 192 -4.86 -5.00 22.52
N ALA A 193 -4.12 -4.00 22.09
CA ALA A 193 -4.40 -3.25 20.89
C ALA A 193 -3.40 -3.59 19.80
N THR A 194 -3.76 -3.29 18.56
CA THR A 194 -2.92 -3.46 17.39
C THR A 194 -2.98 -2.20 16.55
N LEU A 195 -1.81 -1.63 16.25
CA LEU A 195 -1.66 -0.65 15.17
C LEU A 195 -1.28 -1.41 13.90
N ARG A 196 -2.06 -1.28 12.83
CA ARG A 196 -1.86 -2.01 11.57
C ARG A 196 -1.71 -1.04 10.40
N LEU A 197 -0.79 -1.34 9.50
CA LEU A 197 -0.78 -0.81 8.13
C LEU A 197 -1.29 -1.91 7.20
N THR A 198 -2.40 -1.64 6.52
CA THR A 198 -3.07 -2.61 5.64
C THR A 198 -2.43 -2.67 4.25
N GLU A 199 -2.82 -3.68 3.46
CA GLU A 199 -2.47 -3.79 2.04
C GLU A 199 -2.99 -2.61 1.19
N HIS A 200 -4.12 -2.01 1.62
CA HIS A 200 -4.71 -0.80 1.04
C HIS A 200 -4.07 0.49 1.57
N LYS A 201 -3.00 0.37 2.36
CA LYS A 201 -2.24 1.50 2.91
C LYS A 201 -3.06 2.43 3.80
N THR A 202 -4.07 1.87 4.46
CA THR A 202 -4.74 2.51 5.59
C THR A 202 -4.06 2.13 6.89
N VAL A 203 -4.08 3.06 7.83
CA VAL A 203 -3.57 2.85 9.19
C VAL A 203 -4.75 2.60 10.11
N VAL A 204 -4.76 1.44 10.76
CA VAL A 204 -5.87 0.99 11.61
C VAL A 204 -5.40 0.82 13.04
N TRP A 205 -6.07 1.49 13.96
CA TRP A 205 -6.00 1.19 15.39
C TRP A 205 -7.17 0.28 15.77
N LEU A 206 -6.85 -0.91 16.29
CA LEU A 206 -7.83 -1.84 16.85
C LEU A 206 -7.53 -2.05 18.34
N SER A 207 -8.50 -1.90 19.22
CA SER A 207 -8.35 -2.20 20.65
C SER A 207 -9.62 -2.82 21.23
N ASP A 208 -9.47 -3.66 22.27
CA ASP A 208 -10.59 -4.21 23.03
C ASP A 208 -11.07 -3.27 24.15
N ASP A 209 -10.42 -2.12 24.32
CA ASP A 209 -10.79 -1.07 25.25
C ASP A 209 -10.72 0.33 24.60
N ASP A 210 -11.25 1.32 25.32
CA ASP A 210 -11.31 2.72 24.88
C ASP A 210 -10.22 3.60 25.53
N ALA A 211 -9.26 3.02 26.25
CA ALA A 211 -8.33 3.76 27.11
C ALA A 211 -7.48 4.76 26.35
N LEU A 212 -7.04 4.41 25.13
CA LEU A 212 -6.23 5.27 24.27
C LEU A 212 -7.05 6.07 23.23
N ARG A 213 -8.38 5.98 23.25
CA ARG A 213 -9.23 6.62 22.24
C ARG A 213 -8.99 8.13 22.11
N GLY A 214 -8.91 8.83 23.24
CA GLY A 214 -8.66 10.27 23.28
C GLY A 214 -7.28 10.63 22.75
N ASP A 215 -6.26 9.85 23.12
CA ASP A 215 -4.88 10.05 22.71
C ASP A 215 -4.70 9.78 21.21
N ILE A 216 -5.23 8.68 20.69
CA ILE A 216 -5.17 8.37 19.25
C ILE A 216 -5.80 9.49 18.42
N LYS A 217 -6.99 9.99 18.82
CA LYS A 217 -7.63 11.13 18.14
C LYS A 217 -6.78 12.40 18.19
N LYS A 218 -6.14 12.67 19.32
CA LYS A 218 -5.25 13.82 19.48
C LYS A 218 -4.03 13.69 18.55
N TRP A 219 -3.38 12.53 18.53
CA TRP A 219 -2.22 12.28 17.69
C TRP A 219 -2.56 12.34 16.20
N LEU A 220 -3.72 11.80 15.80
CA LEU A 220 -4.22 11.94 14.43
C LEU A 220 -4.42 13.41 14.03
N ALA A 221 -4.97 14.23 14.94
CA ALA A 221 -5.09 15.67 14.68
C ALA A 221 -3.72 16.37 14.56
N GLU A 222 -2.73 16.00 15.39
CA GLU A 222 -1.35 16.49 15.28
C GLU A 222 -0.67 16.06 13.96
N LEU A 223 -1.06 14.89 13.42
CA LEU A 223 -0.61 14.35 12.14
C LEU A 223 -1.47 14.84 10.96
N GLU A 224 -2.28 15.87 11.15
CA GLU A 224 -3.14 16.48 10.12
C GLU A 224 -4.13 15.48 9.49
N MET A 225 -4.62 14.52 10.27
CA MET A 225 -5.67 13.59 9.88
C MET A 225 -7.01 14.05 10.50
N PRO A 226 -7.83 14.83 9.77
CA PRO A 226 -9.14 15.23 10.26
C PRO A 226 -10.12 14.04 10.25
N PRO A 227 -11.16 14.06 11.09
CA PRO A 227 -12.27 13.12 10.95
C PRO A 227 -13.00 13.36 9.62
N VAL A 228 -13.38 12.30 8.91
CA VAL A 228 -14.08 12.39 7.63
C VAL A 228 -15.24 11.40 7.52
N ASP A 229 -16.30 11.86 6.85
CA ASP A 229 -17.47 11.09 6.45
C ASP A 229 -17.98 11.68 5.12
N PRO A 230 -18.13 10.91 4.03
CA PRO A 230 -17.82 9.48 3.91
C PRO A 230 -16.31 9.20 3.97
N PHE A 231 -15.97 8.03 4.50
CA PHE A 231 -14.62 7.47 4.47
C PHE A 231 -14.52 6.47 3.30
N VAL A 232 -13.67 6.77 2.33
CA VAL A 232 -13.51 5.98 1.10
C VAL A 232 -12.04 5.61 0.94
N THR A 233 -11.78 4.31 0.80
CA THR A 233 -10.44 3.74 0.60
C THR A 233 -10.37 3.10 -0.79
N ALA A 234 -9.17 2.68 -1.19
CA ALA A 234 -8.98 1.96 -2.46
C ALA A 234 -9.80 0.66 -2.51
N ALA A 235 -10.09 0.05 -1.35
CA ALA A 235 -10.88 -1.16 -1.22
C ALA A 235 -12.36 -1.00 -1.61
N ALA A 236 -12.86 0.24 -1.75
CA ALA A 236 -14.24 0.49 -2.14
C ALA A 236 -14.55 0.11 -3.61
N GLY A 237 -13.54 -0.17 -4.43
CA GLY A 237 -13.70 -0.59 -5.82
C GLY A 237 -12.55 -1.46 -6.33
N PRO A 238 -12.60 -1.92 -7.59
CA PRO A 238 -11.50 -2.66 -8.21
C PRO A 238 -10.19 -1.87 -8.16
N HIS A 239 -9.11 -2.51 -7.74
CA HIS A 239 -7.82 -1.88 -7.57
C HIS A 239 -6.68 -2.89 -7.79
N PHE A 240 -5.46 -2.37 -7.80
CA PHE A 240 -4.23 -3.15 -7.93
C PHE A 240 -3.33 -2.91 -6.73
N HIS A 241 -2.83 -4.00 -6.16
CA HIS A 241 -1.66 -3.96 -5.29
C HIS A 241 -0.38 -4.05 -6.13
N TYR A 242 0.65 -3.34 -5.72
CA TYR A 242 1.97 -3.41 -6.34
C TYR A 242 3.09 -3.19 -5.33
N ARG A 243 4.29 -3.67 -5.63
CA ARG A 243 5.52 -3.29 -4.92
C ARG A 243 6.19 -2.08 -5.57
N ALA A 244 6.86 -1.25 -4.77
CA ALA A 244 7.66 -0.15 -5.27
C ALA A 244 8.75 -0.63 -6.28
N PRO A 245 9.22 0.24 -7.21
CA PRO A 245 10.15 -0.15 -8.28
C PRO A 245 11.44 -0.81 -7.80
N LYS A 246 11.92 -0.36 -6.63
CA LYS A 246 13.16 -0.85 -6.01
C LYS A 246 12.90 -1.84 -4.87
N SER A 247 11.64 -2.12 -4.56
CA SER A 247 11.30 -3.12 -3.54
C SER A 247 11.72 -4.51 -4.03
N ARG A 248 12.10 -5.37 -3.10
CA ARG A 248 12.45 -6.77 -3.33
C ARG A 248 11.26 -7.55 -3.86
N ASP A 249 11.53 -8.55 -4.70
CA ASP A 249 10.55 -9.60 -5.00
C ASP A 249 10.25 -10.43 -3.73
N ARG A 250 9.22 -11.27 -3.79
CA ARG A 250 8.76 -12.02 -2.62
C ARG A 250 9.87 -12.88 -2.00
N VAL A 251 10.65 -13.56 -2.84
CA VAL A 251 11.72 -14.47 -2.41
C VAL A 251 12.84 -13.68 -1.71
N LYS A 252 13.30 -12.58 -2.31
CA LYS A 252 14.32 -11.72 -1.73
C LYS A 252 13.84 -11.03 -0.46
N LEU A 253 12.56 -10.66 -0.38
CA LEU A 253 11.98 -10.10 0.83
C LEU A 253 11.99 -11.14 1.96
N ALA A 254 11.55 -12.37 1.70
CA ALA A 254 11.59 -13.46 2.67
C ALA A 254 13.02 -13.75 3.19
N GLU A 255 14.02 -13.80 2.30
CA GLU A 255 15.42 -13.93 2.69
C GLU A 255 15.90 -12.75 3.55
N HIS A 256 15.49 -11.54 3.20
CA HIS A 256 15.84 -10.34 3.94
C HIS A 256 15.24 -10.37 5.35
N LEU A 257 13.94 -10.66 5.49
CA LEU A 257 13.27 -10.78 6.78
C LEU A 257 13.94 -11.84 7.68
N TYR A 258 14.33 -12.97 7.09
CA TYR A 258 15.10 -14.00 7.80
C TYR A 258 16.47 -13.48 8.28
N ARG A 259 17.23 -12.76 7.44
CA ARG A 259 18.53 -12.15 7.82
C ARG A 259 18.38 -11.10 8.92
N GLN A 260 17.23 -10.42 8.95
CA GLN A 260 16.85 -9.48 10.01
C GLN A 260 16.36 -10.18 11.29
N ARG A 261 16.48 -11.51 11.35
CA ARG A 261 16.14 -12.36 12.51
C ARG A 261 14.64 -12.39 12.85
N LEU A 262 13.77 -12.05 11.89
CA LEU A 262 12.35 -12.36 12.05
C LEU A 262 12.14 -13.86 11.86
N ARG A 263 11.28 -14.43 12.70
CA ARG A 263 10.88 -15.83 12.61
C ARG A 263 9.64 -15.95 11.74
N ARG A 264 9.69 -16.77 10.70
CA ARG A 264 8.48 -17.19 9.99
C ARG A 264 7.66 -18.12 10.89
N VAL A 265 6.43 -17.74 11.21
CA VAL A 265 5.59 -18.47 12.16
C VAL A 265 4.47 -19.25 11.50
N ASP A 266 4.04 -18.84 10.31
CA ASP A 266 2.99 -19.54 9.58
C ASP A 266 3.18 -19.49 8.08
N LYS A 267 2.54 -20.49 7.46
CA LYS A 267 2.27 -20.63 6.04
C LYS A 267 0.76 -20.82 5.92
N VAL A 268 0.01 -19.73 5.80
CA VAL A 268 -1.46 -19.81 5.70
C VAL A 268 -1.81 -19.97 4.22
N VAL A 269 -2.36 -21.13 3.86
CA VAL A 269 -3.04 -21.28 2.57
C VAL A 269 -4.39 -20.58 2.72
N PRO A 270 -4.75 -19.60 1.87
CA PRO A 270 -6.05 -18.95 1.92
C PRO A 270 -7.13 -20.04 1.82
N ARG A 271 -8.10 -19.97 2.72
CA ARG A 271 -9.31 -20.78 2.59
C ARG A 271 -9.96 -20.36 1.27
N ALA A 272 -10.32 -21.31 0.41
CA ALA A 272 -11.16 -20.99 -0.73
C ALA A 272 -12.37 -20.20 -0.21
N PRO A 273 -12.86 -19.16 -0.93
CA PRO A 273 -14.11 -18.52 -0.55
C PRO A 273 -15.15 -19.63 -0.43
N ASP A 274 -15.82 -19.71 0.72
CA ASP A 274 -16.98 -20.58 0.88
C ASP A 274 -17.95 -20.18 -0.23
N THR A 275 -18.05 -21.00 -1.27
CA THR A 275 -19.14 -20.93 -2.24
C THR A 275 -20.36 -21.45 -1.52
N ASP A 276 -20.93 -20.62 -0.66
CA ASP A 276 -22.28 -20.81 -0.16
C ASP A 276 -23.22 -20.63 -1.36
N GLY A 277 -23.93 -21.72 -1.68
CA GLY A 277 -25.07 -21.73 -2.58
C GLY A 277 -26.35 -21.26 -1.91
#